data_AF-A0A8T3BJJ1-F1
#
_entry.id   AF-A0A8T3BJJ1-F1
#
_cell.length_a   1.000
_cell.length_b   1.000
_cell.length_c   1.000
_cell.angle_alpha   90.00
_cell.angle_beta   90.00
_cell.angle_gamma   90.00
#
_symmetry.space_group_name_H-M   'P 1'
#
loop_
_entity.id
_entity.type
_entity.pdbx_description
1 polymer ?
#
loop_
_entity_poly.entity_id
_entity_poly.type
_entity_poly.pdbx_seq_one_letter_code
_entity_poly.pdbx_strand_id
1 'polypeptide(L)' 'MQFMYCIFLPNPLQICFALCSIFPPNHMFNTDDLVGMWIALGFIQPSHIQGETIENIGGSYFDILVK' A
#
# COMPACT_ATOMS: atom_id res chain seq x y z
N MET A 1 10.03 0.91 -22.75
CA MET A 1 10.33 1.96 -21.76
C MET A 1 9.21 1.99 -20.71
N GLN A 2 9.22 1.06 -19.75
CA GLN A 2 8.10 0.91 -18.80
C GLN A 2 8.59 0.64 -17.36
N PHE A 3 9.79 1.11 -17.02
CA PHE A 3 10.35 0.94 -15.67
C PHE A 3 10.60 2.27 -14.95
N MET A 4 10.37 3.42 -15.61
CA MET A 4 10.72 4.74 -15.06
C MET A 4 9.53 5.51 -14.47
N TYR A 5 8.29 5.02 -14.63
CA TYR A 5 7.11 5.69 -14.08
C TYR A 5 6.76 5.24 -12.64
N CYS A 6 7.41 4.19 -12.14
CA CYS A 6 7.11 3.64 -10.81
C CYS A 6 7.73 4.45 -9.66
N ILE A 7 8.67 5.36 -9.94
CA ILE A 7 9.45 6.11 -8.93
C ILE A 7 8.93 7.55 -8.74
N PHE A 8 7.96 8.00 -9.56
CA PHE A 8 7.57 9.42 -9.64
C PHE A 8 6.11 9.70 -9.22
N LEU A 9 5.40 8.75 -8.62
CA LEU A 9 4.02 8.96 -8.20
C LEU A 9 4.00 9.53 -6.77
N PRO A 10 3.60 10.80 -6.59
CA PRO A 10 3.68 11.51 -5.31
C PRO A 10 2.65 11.03 -4.27
N ASN A 11 1.80 10.07 -4.63
CA ASN A 11 0.74 9.56 -3.78
C ASN A 11 0.98 8.09 -3.42
N PRO A 12 1.04 7.74 -2.13
CA PRO A 12 1.17 6.35 -1.66
C PRO A 12 0.20 5.38 -2.34
N LEU A 13 -1.04 5.80 -2.59
CA LEU A 13 -2.09 4.97 -3.23
C LEU A 13 -1.73 4.55 -4.67
N GLN A 14 -1.03 5.40 -5.42
CA GLN A 14 -0.64 5.08 -6.80
C GLN A 14 0.47 4.04 -6.86
N ILE A 15 1.37 4.05 -5.87
CA ILE A 15 2.42 3.03 -5.75
C ILE A 15 1.81 1.69 -5.29
N CYS A 16 0.80 1.73 -4.40
CA CYS A 16 0.04 0.54 -4.03
C CYS A 16 -0.59 -0.16 -5.26
N PHE A 17 -1.23 0.59 -6.16
CA PHE A 17 -1.79 0.05 -7.40
C PHE A 17 -0.74 -0.57 -8.34
N ALA A 18 0.43 0.07 -8.46
CA ALA A 18 1.53 -0.46 -9.28
C ALA A 18 2.09 -1.77 -8.72
N LEU A 19 2.17 -1.92 -7.39
CA LEU A 19 2.62 -3.14 -6.74
C LEU A 19 1.65 -4.30 -6.95
N CYS A 20 0.34 -4.06 -6.87
CA CYS A 20 -0.65 -5.09 -7.20
C CYS A 20 -0.50 -5.61 -8.63
N SER A 21 0.03 -4.78 -9.54
CA SER A 21 0.25 -5.16 -10.95
C SER A 21 1.44 -6.12 -11.15
N ILE A 22 2.27 -6.35 -10.13
CA ILE A 22 3.38 -7.32 -10.16
C ILE A 22 2.84 -8.76 -10.03
N PHE A 23 1.69 -8.92 -9.37
CA PHE A 23 1.12 -10.22 -9.09
C PHE A 23 0.30 -10.73 -10.27
N PRO A 24 0.23 -12.06 -10.47
CA PRO A 24 -0.59 -12.62 -11.54
C PRO A 24 -2.05 -12.20 -11.38
N PRO A 25 -2.79 -12.06 -12.50
CA PRO A 25 -4.21 -11.75 -12.45
C PRO A 25 -4.95 -12.80 -11.59
N ASN A 26 -5.90 -12.33 -10.79
CA ASN A 26 -6.68 -13.11 -9.81
C ASN A 26 -5.90 -13.52 -8.55
N HIS A 27 -4.72 -12.95 -8.30
CA HIS A 27 -4.08 -13.09 -7.00
C HIS A 27 -4.95 -12.38 -5.94
N MET A 28 -5.47 -13.16 -4.99
CA MET A 28 -6.24 -12.64 -3.86
C MET A 28 -5.26 -12.26 -2.75
N PHE A 29 -5.21 -10.97 -2.44
CA PHE A 29 -4.52 -10.49 -1.25
C PHE A 29 -5.50 -10.50 -0.08
N ASN A 30 -5.09 -11.04 1.06
CA ASN A 30 -5.74 -10.68 2.31
C ASN A 30 -5.30 -9.25 2.69
N THR A 31 -6.16 -8.51 3.39
CA THR A 31 -5.89 -7.14 3.84
C THR A 31 -4.59 -7.05 4.62
N ASP A 32 -4.34 -8.02 5.52
CA ASP A 32 -3.14 -8.07 6.35
C ASP A 32 -1.85 -8.22 5.52
N ASP A 33 -1.87 -9.04 4.47
CA ASP A 33 -0.71 -9.27 3.61
C ASP A 33 -0.34 -8.00 2.84
N LEU A 34 -1.35 -7.31 2.33
CA LEU A 34 -1.16 -6.08 1.56
C LEU A 34 -0.67 -4.93 2.46
N VAL A 35 -1.25 -4.79 3.66
CA VAL A 35 -0.82 -3.82 4.67
C VAL A 35 0.61 -4.11 5.12
N GLY A 36 0.95 -5.37 5.39
CA GLY A 36 2.31 -5.77 5.76
C GLY A 36 3.34 -5.45 4.67
N MET A 37 2.97 -5.66 3.40
CA MET A 37 3.82 -5.33 2.26
C MET A 37 4.05 -3.81 2.15
N TRP A 38 3.02 -3.00 2.39
CA TRP A 38 3.15 -1.54 2.39
C TRP A 38 3.99 -1.01 3.54
N ILE A 39 3.90 -1.62 4.72
CA ILE A 39 4.76 -1.31 5.87
C ILE A 39 6.21 -1.66 5.55
N ALA A 40 6.47 -2.87 5.03
CA ALA A 40 7.82 -3.33 4.70
C ALA A 40 8.51 -2.48 3.63
N LEU A 41 7.74 -1.95 2.68
CA LEU A 41 8.21 -1.05 1.63
C LEU A 41 8.28 0.42 2.07
N GLY A 42 7.81 0.75 3.28
CA GLY A 42 7.87 2.09 3.86
C GLY A 42 6.83 3.08 3.31
N PHE A 43 5.75 2.60 2.69
CA PHE A 43 4.67 3.48 2.20
C PHE A 43 3.77 4.01 3.30
N ILE A 44 3.69 3.27 4.40
CA ILE A 44 2.96 3.70 5.60
C ILE A 44 4.01 4.12 6.61
N GLN A 45 3.84 5.31 7.18
CA GLN A 45 4.68 5.79 8.26
C GLN A 45 3.91 5.77 9.59
N PRO A 46 4.60 5.57 10.72
CA PRO A 46 3.98 5.71 12.03
C PRO A 46 3.41 7.12 12.19
N SER A 47 2.21 7.23 12.76
CA SER A 47 1.66 8.54 13.10
C SER A 47 2.15 9.00 14.47
N HIS A 48 1.93 10.28 14.74
CA HIS A 48 2.16 10.87 16.06
C HIS A 48 0.95 10.72 17.00
N ILE A 49 -0.14 10.09 16.55
CA ILE A 49 -1.37 9.93 17.32
C ILE A 49 -1.19 8.77 18.30
N GLN A 50 -1.39 9.04 19.59
CA GLN A 50 -1.30 8.00 20.61
C GLN A 50 -2.34 6.91 20.36
N GLY A 51 -1.88 5.66 20.33
CA GLY A 51 -2.74 4.49 20.14
C GLY A 51 -3.07 4.16 18.68
N GLU A 52 -2.64 4.98 17.72
CA GLU A 52 -2.73 4.62 16.31
C GLU A 52 -1.52 3.74 15.93
N THR A 53 -1.81 2.55 15.42
CA THR A 53 -0.78 1.62 14.96
C THR A 53 -0.59 1.75 13.45
N ILE A 54 0.59 1.37 12.97
CA ILE A 54 0.92 1.44 11.55
C ILE A 54 0.04 0.50 10.71
N GLU A 55 -0.42 -0.60 11.30
CA GLU A 55 -1.38 -1.54 10.72
C GLU A 55 -2.75 -0.90 10.57
N ASN A 56 -3.24 -0.15 11.57
CA ASN A 56 -4.51 0.57 11.49
C ASN A 56 -4.48 1.64 10.38
N ILE A 57 -3.36 2.36 10.24
CA ILE A 57 -3.18 3.32 9.14
C ILE A 57 -3.23 2.59 7.80
N GLY A 58 -2.55 1.44 7.67
CA GLY A 58 -2.62 0.62 6.47
C GLY A 58 -4.02 0.10 6.15
N GLY A 59 -4.77 -0.33 7.15
CA GLY A 59 -6.17 -0.73 7.00
C GLY A 59 -7.03 0.41 6.46
N SER A 60 -6.83 1.63 6.94
CA SER A 60 -7.57 2.79 6.42
C SER A 60 -7.26 3.07 4.93
N TYR A 61 -6.03 2.83 4.49
CA TYR A 61 -5.64 2.98 3.08
C TYR A 61 -6.25 1.88 2.22
N PHE A 62 -6.34 0.66 2.76
CA PHE A 62 -7.05 -0.44 2.12
C PHE A 62 -8.55 -0.10 1.93
N ASP A 63 -9.21 0.44 2.97
CA ASP A 63 -10.62 0.83 2.90
C ASP A 63 -10.88 1.96 1.87
N ILE A 64 -9.89 2.82 1.63
CA ILE A 64 -9.94 3.84 0.56
C ILE A 64 -9.77 3.17 -0.81
N LEU A 65 -8.89 2.17 -0.92
CA LEU A 65 -8.57 1.51 -2.19
C LEU A 65 -9.65 0.53 -2.65
N VAL A 66 -10.42 -0.04 -1.72
CA VAL A 66 -11.54 -0.97 -2.00
C VAL A 66 -12.88 -0.23 -2.24
N LYS A 67 -12.92 1.10 -2.06
CA LYS A 67 -14.06 1.96 -2.42
C LYS A 67 -14.04 2.35 -3.90
#